data_AF-A0A7C6Y8X4-F1
#
_entry.id   AF-A0A7C6Y8X4-F1
#
_cell.length_a   1.000
_cell.length_b   1.000
_cell.length_c   1.000
_cell.angle_alpha   90.00
_cell.angle_beta   90.00
_cell.angle_gamma   90.00
#
_symmetry.space_group_name_H-M   'P 1'
#
loop_
_entity.id
_entity.type
_entity.pdbx_description
1 polymer ?
#
loop_
_entity_poly.entity_id
_entity_poly.type
_entity_poly.pdbx_seq_one_letter_code
_entity_poly.pdbx_strand_id
1 'polypeptide(L)'
;MTNEMFVKQSLELHLFFLRIMKEHSFFMAVSFPPKNEDFIREAADFNVNYNSLLRNALELASGVVAIKDDAVTEFTLPAEEKSEFLTGMRIDTALTEAELRLPKPGAYVDPLLVDKISNLNNRVLSVTKNLIRYKTKVLDALLACEL
;
A
#
# COMPACT_ATOMS: atom_id res chain seq x y z
N MET A 1 7.29 24.68 -6.25
CA MET A 1 6.12 23.82 -6.00
C MET A 1 5.25 24.52 -4.97
N THR A 2 3.94 24.68 -5.21
CA THR A 2 3.03 25.28 -4.20
C THR A 2 2.62 24.24 -3.17
N ASN A 3 2.12 24.66 -2.00
CA ASN A 3 1.61 23.74 -0.97
C ASN A 3 0.49 22.85 -1.50
N GLU A 4 -0.40 23.41 -2.32
CA GLU A 4 -1.47 22.66 -2.97
C GLU A 4 -0.92 21.60 -3.93
N MET A 5 0.05 21.95 -4.78
CA MET A 5 0.70 20.99 -5.67
C MET A 5 1.41 19.88 -4.90
N PHE A 6 2.14 20.23 -3.83
CA PHE A 6 2.84 19.27 -2.98
C PHE A 6 1.87 18.26 -2.36
N VAL A 7 0.76 18.74 -1.79
CA VAL A 7 -0.28 17.90 -1.18
C VAL A 7 -0.90 16.96 -2.21
N LYS A 8 -1.39 17.50 -3.34
CA LYS A 8 -2.07 16.71 -4.36
C LYS A 8 -1.16 15.65 -4.97
N GLN A 9 0.06 16.02 -5.36
CA GLN A 9 1.03 15.07 -5.93
C GLN A 9 1.45 14.00 -4.93
N SER A 10 1.65 14.35 -3.65
CA SER A 10 2.00 13.37 -2.63
C SER A 10 0.87 12.36 -2.42
N LEU A 11 -0.38 12.83 -2.34
CA LEU A 11 -1.54 11.96 -2.16
C LEU A 11 -1.77 11.04 -3.36
N GLU A 12 -1.74 11.57 -4.58
CA GLU A 12 -1.87 10.77 -5.81
C GLU A 12 -0.79 9.68 -5.88
N LEU A 13 0.46 10.04 -5.53
CA LEU A 13 1.57 9.08 -5.49
C LEU A 13 1.33 7.98 -4.45
N HIS A 14 0.91 8.36 -3.24
CA HIS A 14 0.68 7.41 -2.15
C HIS A 14 -0.48 6.48 -2.41
N LEU A 15 -1.62 7.00 -2.87
CA LEU A 15 -2.79 6.18 -3.20
C LEU A 15 -2.45 5.11 -4.24
N PHE A 16 -1.62 5.45 -5.23
CA PHE A 16 -1.16 4.49 -6.23
C PHE A 16 -0.15 3.50 -5.66
N PHE A 17 0.99 3.97 -5.13
CA PHE A 17 2.09 3.09 -4.78
C PHE A 17 1.92 2.33 -3.47
N LEU A 18 1.17 2.84 -2.49
CA LEU A 18 0.92 2.09 -1.25
C LEU A 18 0.09 0.84 -1.52
N ARG A 19 -0.86 0.93 -2.44
CA ARG A 19 -1.61 -0.23 -2.91
C ARG A 19 -0.72 -1.25 -3.62
N ILE A 20 0.11 -0.80 -4.57
CA ILE A 20 1.05 -1.72 -5.24
C ILE A 20 1.98 -2.41 -4.23
N MET A 21 2.47 -1.68 -3.23
CA MET A 21 3.36 -2.26 -2.23
C MET A 21 2.64 -3.18 -1.22
N LYS A 22 1.36 -2.93 -0.87
CA LYS A 22 0.58 -3.90 -0.08
C LYS A 22 0.44 -5.22 -0.87
N GLU A 23 0.14 -5.13 -2.16
CA GLU A 23 -0.09 -6.28 -3.04
C GLU A 23 1.20 -7.07 -3.26
N HIS A 24 2.32 -6.38 -3.54
CA HIS A 24 3.64 -7.03 -3.61
C HIS A 24 4.00 -7.78 -2.33
N SER A 25 3.70 -7.20 -1.17
CA SER A 25 3.97 -7.84 0.13
C SER A 25 3.10 -9.09 0.32
N PHE A 26 1.82 -9.03 -0.07
CA PHE A 26 0.93 -10.19 -0.11
C PHE A 26 1.44 -11.29 -1.05
N PHE A 27 1.81 -10.96 -2.29
CA PHE A 27 2.32 -11.93 -3.27
C PHE A 27 3.56 -12.66 -2.76
N MET A 28 4.46 -11.94 -2.08
CA MET A 28 5.64 -12.56 -1.47
C MET A 28 5.25 -13.50 -0.32
N ALA A 29 4.37 -13.07 0.58
CA ALA A 29 3.95 -13.87 1.73
C ALA A 29 3.33 -15.22 1.33
N VAL A 30 2.54 -15.25 0.25
CA VAL A 30 1.81 -16.46 -0.18
C VAL A 30 2.58 -17.35 -1.16
N SER A 31 3.77 -16.94 -1.62
CA SER A 31 4.52 -17.66 -2.67
C SER A 31 5.72 -18.46 -2.16
N PHE A 32 6.17 -18.23 -0.93
CA PHE A 32 7.31 -18.99 -0.39
C PHE A 32 6.91 -20.41 0.06
N PRO A 33 7.82 -21.38 -0.07
CA PRO A 33 7.68 -22.68 0.58
C PRO A 33 7.57 -22.55 2.11
N PRO A 34 6.82 -23.43 2.79
CA PRO A 34 6.62 -23.35 4.24
C PRO A 34 7.89 -23.35 5.11
N LYS A 35 9.01 -23.90 4.60
CA LYS A 35 10.30 -23.88 5.31
C LYS A 35 10.85 -22.46 5.53
N ASN A 36 10.39 -21.48 4.75
CA ASN A 36 10.84 -20.09 4.79
C ASN A 36 9.88 -19.21 5.61
N GLU A 37 9.46 -19.71 6.77
CA GLU A 37 8.46 -19.04 7.62
C GLU A 37 8.87 -17.60 7.96
N ASP A 38 10.16 -17.32 8.15
CA ASP A 38 10.65 -15.97 8.42
C ASP A 38 10.39 -14.99 7.28
N PHE A 39 10.62 -15.39 6.02
CA PHE A 39 10.29 -14.55 4.86
C PHE A 39 8.78 -14.36 4.71
N ILE A 40 7.99 -15.42 4.97
CA ILE A 40 6.52 -15.33 4.93
C ILE A 40 6.02 -14.31 5.96
N ARG A 41 6.47 -14.42 7.22
CA ARG A 41 6.07 -13.52 8.31
C ARG A 41 6.47 -12.07 8.04
N GLU A 42 7.71 -11.83 7.61
CA GLU A 42 8.18 -10.48 7.32
C GLU A 42 7.41 -9.85 6.14
N ALA A 43 7.10 -10.61 5.09
CA ALA A 43 6.23 -10.14 4.00
C ALA A 43 4.81 -9.82 4.47
N ALA A 44 4.23 -10.65 5.34
CA ALA A 44 2.91 -10.39 5.92
C ALA A 44 2.90 -9.10 6.77
N ASP A 45 3.95 -8.85 7.55
CA ASP A 45 4.10 -7.62 8.33
C ASP A 45 4.21 -6.38 7.43
N PHE A 46 4.89 -6.48 6.28
CA PHE A 46 4.89 -5.40 5.29
C PHE A 46 3.49 -5.14 4.74
N ASN A 47 2.71 -6.18 4.43
CA ASN A 47 1.32 -6.01 3.98
C ASN A 47 0.49 -5.22 5.01
N VAL A 48 0.58 -5.57 6.29
CA VAL A 48 -0.10 -4.85 7.38
C VAL A 48 0.35 -3.38 7.47
N ASN A 49 1.66 -3.13 7.37
CA ASN A 49 2.20 -1.78 7.42
C ASN A 49 1.72 -0.93 6.22
N TYR A 50 1.69 -1.48 5.02
CA TYR A 50 1.19 -0.77 3.84
C TYR A 50 -0.33 -0.55 3.89
N ASN A 51 -1.11 -1.48 4.45
CA ASN A 51 -2.54 -1.27 4.70
C ASN A 51 -2.77 -0.08 5.66
N SER A 52 -1.96 0.02 6.72
CA SER A 52 -2.03 1.15 7.66
C SER A 52 -1.69 2.49 6.98
N LEU A 53 -0.64 2.52 6.17
CA LEU A 53 -0.23 3.72 5.43
C LEU A 53 -1.28 4.13 4.39
N LEU A 54 -1.84 3.17 3.65
CA LEU A 54 -2.87 3.43 2.64
C LEU A 54 -4.16 3.95 3.28
N ARG A 55 -4.59 3.37 4.42
CA ARG A 55 -5.73 3.90 5.19
C ARG A 55 -5.51 5.36 5.58
N ASN A 56 -4.33 5.70 6.09
CA ASN A 56 -4.02 7.08 6.44
C ASN A 56 -3.95 8.00 5.21
N ALA A 57 -3.45 7.52 4.08
CA ALA A 57 -3.48 8.28 2.82
C ALA A 57 -4.91 8.55 2.35
N LEU A 58 -5.82 7.57 2.45
CA LEU A 58 -7.24 7.72 2.09
C LEU A 58 -7.95 8.76 2.95
N GLU A 59 -7.70 8.74 4.27
CA GLU A 59 -8.24 9.76 5.19
C GLU A 59 -7.81 11.18 4.80
N LEU A 60 -6.53 11.35 4.44
CA LEU A 60 -5.98 12.64 4.03
C LEU A 60 -6.39 13.04 2.61
N ALA A 61 -6.72 12.07 1.75
CA ALA A 61 -7.15 12.29 0.36
C ALA A 61 -8.62 12.68 0.23
N SER A 62 -9.45 12.37 1.23
CA SER A 62 -10.90 12.57 1.19
C SER A 62 -11.27 14.00 0.79
N GLY A 63 -11.91 14.15 -0.37
CA GLY A 63 -12.32 15.44 -0.92
C GLY A 63 -11.19 16.29 -1.51
N VAL A 64 -9.94 15.85 -1.46
CA VAL A 64 -8.75 16.57 -1.96
C VAL A 64 -8.31 16.05 -3.33
N VAL A 65 -8.19 14.73 -3.48
CA VAL A 65 -7.83 14.05 -4.72
C VAL A 65 -8.78 12.89 -4.98
N ALA A 66 -8.95 12.53 -6.26
CA ALA A 66 -9.66 11.32 -6.66
C ALA A 66 -8.66 10.19 -6.87
N ILE A 67 -9.08 8.97 -6.57
CA ILE A 67 -8.37 7.79 -7.05
C ILE A 67 -8.61 7.68 -8.56
N LYS A 68 -7.56 7.35 -9.30
CA LYS A 68 -7.67 7.12 -10.74
C LYS A 68 -8.45 5.84 -11.01
N ASP A 69 -9.24 5.84 -12.08
CA ASP A 69 -10.15 4.74 -12.44
C ASP A 69 -9.41 3.41 -12.72
N ASP A 70 -8.09 3.42 -12.90
CA ASP A 70 -7.25 2.24 -13.14
C ASP A 70 -6.62 1.67 -11.85
N ALA A 71 -6.68 2.37 -10.73
CA ALA A 71 -6.11 1.89 -9.47
C ALA A 71 -7.01 0.85 -8.78
N VAL A 72 -8.33 1.02 -8.87
CA VAL A 72 -9.32 0.06 -8.38
C VAL A 72 -10.38 -0.15 -9.45
N THR A 73 -10.62 -1.41 -9.80
CA THR A 73 -11.60 -1.80 -10.81
C THR A 73 -12.69 -2.67 -10.21
N GLU A 74 -13.77 -2.90 -10.96
CA GLU A 74 -14.84 -3.84 -10.58
C GLU A 74 -14.33 -5.26 -10.30
N PHE A 75 -13.15 -5.63 -10.82
CA PHE A 75 -12.53 -6.94 -10.61
C PHE A 75 -11.63 -7.01 -9.37
N THR A 76 -11.31 -5.88 -8.74
CA THR A 76 -10.38 -5.87 -7.60
C THR A 76 -10.92 -6.67 -6.44
N LEU A 77 -12.11 -6.31 -5.94
CA LEU A 77 -12.66 -6.92 -4.73
C LEU A 77 -12.89 -8.44 -4.92
N PRO A 78 -13.48 -8.92 -6.05
CA PRO A 78 -13.56 -10.35 -6.32
C PRO A 78 -12.20 -11.06 -6.37
N ALA A 79 -11.16 -10.40 -6.91
CA ALA A 79 -9.81 -10.97 -6.95
C ALA A 79 -9.23 -11.11 -5.53
N GLU A 80 -9.39 -10.10 -4.68
CA GLU A 80 -8.95 -10.15 -3.28
C GLU A 80 -9.68 -11.26 -2.51
N GLU A 81 -11.01 -11.35 -2.60
CA GLU A 81 -11.79 -12.41 -1.95
C GLU A 81 -11.35 -13.81 -2.39
N LYS A 82 -11.11 -13.99 -3.70
CA LYS A 82 -10.67 -15.28 -4.24
C LYS A 82 -9.25 -15.62 -3.82
N SER A 83 -8.35 -14.64 -3.79
CA SER A 83 -6.97 -14.80 -3.33
C SER A 83 -6.90 -15.11 -1.83
N GLU A 84 -7.69 -14.44 -0.99
CA GLU A 84 -7.81 -14.77 0.44
C GLU A 84 -8.29 -16.21 0.62
N PHE A 85 -9.38 -16.59 -0.07
CA PHE A 85 -9.92 -17.95 0.00
C PHE A 85 -8.89 -19.03 -0.39
N LEU A 86 -8.12 -18.79 -1.46
CA LEU A 86 -7.14 -19.75 -1.97
C LEU A 86 -5.90 -19.87 -1.10
N THR A 87 -5.39 -18.75 -0.60
CA THR A 87 -4.09 -18.67 0.08
C THR A 87 -4.20 -18.81 1.59
N GLY A 88 -5.38 -18.53 2.16
CA GLY A 88 -5.62 -18.49 3.60
C GLY A 88 -5.05 -17.24 4.30
N MET A 89 -4.33 -16.37 3.59
CA MET A 89 -3.85 -15.10 4.13
C MET A 89 -4.96 -14.04 3.99
N ARG A 90 -5.27 -13.37 5.11
CA ARG A 90 -6.30 -12.33 5.15
C ARG A 90 -5.91 -11.11 4.30
N ILE A 91 -6.88 -10.57 3.59
CA ILE A 91 -6.78 -9.33 2.83
C ILE A 91 -7.80 -8.33 3.40
N ASP A 92 -7.35 -7.10 3.64
CA ASP A 92 -8.18 -6.02 4.16
C ASP A 92 -9.09 -5.45 3.06
N THR A 93 -10.14 -6.19 2.69
CA THR A 93 -11.09 -5.81 1.63
C THR A 93 -11.88 -4.55 1.97
N ALA A 94 -12.06 -4.24 3.26
CA ALA A 94 -12.66 -3.01 3.72
C ALA A 94 -11.86 -1.77 3.26
N LEU A 95 -10.55 -1.91 3.07
CA LEU A 95 -9.71 -0.86 2.52
C LEU A 95 -10.05 -0.60 1.04
N THR A 96 -10.23 -1.66 0.25
CA THR A 96 -10.67 -1.57 -1.15
C THR A 96 -12.06 -0.95 -1.26
N GLU A 97 -12.99 -1.30 -0.37
CA GLU A 97 -14.29 -0.63 -0.29
C GLU A 97 -14.16 0.87 0.03
N ALA A 98 -13.23 1.24 0.91
CA ALA A 98 -12.97 2.64 1.23
C ALA A 98 -12.37 3.41 0.05
N GLU A 99 -11.49 2.78 -0.74
CA GLU A 99 -10.98 3.34 -2.01
C GLU A 99 -12.13 3.61 -2.99
N LEU A 100 -13.02 2.64 -3.20
CA LEU A 100 -14.18 2.77 -4.10
C LEU A 100 -15.18 3.86 -3.67
N ARG A 101 -15.22 4.19 -2.38
CA ARG A 101 -16.14 5.18 -1.80
C ARG A 101 -15.48 6.55 -1.58
N LEU A 102 -14.22 6.75 -2.00
CA LEU A 102 -13.52 8.00 -1.75
C LEU A 102 -14.29 9.18 -2.38
N PRO A 103 -14.61 10.24 -1.61
CA PRO A 103 -15.34 11.38 -2.15
C PRO A 103 -14.60 12.10 -3.27
N LYS A 104 -15.34 12.58 -4.28
CA LYS A 104 -14.77 13.35 -5.39
C LYS A 104 -14.11 14.65 -4.90
N PRO A 105 -13.05 15.13 -5.58
CA PRO A 105 -12.38 16.39 -5.24
C PRO A 105 -13.33 17.58 -5.25
N GLY A 106 -13.16 18.47 -4.28
CA GLY A 106 -13.94 19.70 -4.14
C GLY A 106 -13.66 20.44 -2.83
N ALA A 107 -12.92 19.84 -1.91
CA ALA A 107 -12.49 20.46 -0.67
C ALA A 107 -11.31 21.42 -0.89
N TYR A 108 -11.26 22.46 -0.06
CA TYR A 108 -10.12 23.35 0.04
C TYR A 108 -8.93 22.63 0.69
N VAL A 109 -7.73 22.85 0.17
CA VAL A 109 -6.50 22.31 0.77
C VAL A 109 -6.15 23.11 2.01
N ASP A 110 -6.44 22.53 3.18
CA ASP A 110 -6.07 23.08 4.48
C ASP A 110 -4.53 23.19 4.59
N PRO A 111 -3.96 24.35 4.96
CA PRO A 111 -2.53 24.49 5.26
C PRO A 111 -1.98 23.45 6.25
N LEU A 112 -2.78 22.97 7.21
CA LEU A 112 -2.39 21.93 8.16
C LEU A 112 -2.17 20.56 7.51
N LEU A 113 -2.65 20.38 6.27
CA LEU A 113 -2.46 19.15 5.51
C LEU A 113 -0.99 18.99 5.09
N VAL A 114 -0.23 20.07 4.90
CA VAL A 114 1.19 20.01 4.52
C VAL A 114 2.02 19.24 5.55
N ASP A 115 1.82 19.51 6.84
CA ASP A 115 2.55 18.85 7.92
C ASP A 115 2.15 17.38 8.05
N LYS A 116 0.85 17.08 7.92
CA LYS A 116 0.34 15.70 7.92
C LYS A 116 0.90 14.88 6.75
N ILE A 117 0.93 15.48 5.56
CA ILE A 117 1.51 14.86 4.36
C ILE A 117 3.02 14.66 4.53
N SER A 118 3.73 15.63 5.10
CA SER A 118 5.16 15.49 5.37
C SER A 118 5.45 14.35 6.36
N ASN A 119 4.60 14.18 7.39
CA ASN A 119 4.70 13.05 8.30
C ASN A 119 4.43 11.71 7.59
N LEU A 120 3.37 11.63 6.78
CA LEU A 120 3.06 10.46 5.96
C LEU A 120 4.24 10.12 5.04
N ASN A 121 4.78 11.09 4.32
CA ASN A 121 5.95 10.93 3.43
C ASN A 121 7.12 10.29 4.16
N ASN A 122 7.47 10.78 5.36
CA ASN A 122 8.58 10.24 6.15
C ASN A 122 8.34 8.79 6.60
N ARG A 123 7.11 8.46 7.02
CA ARG A 123 6.72 7.10 7.40
C ARG A 123 6.79 6.15 6.20
N VAL A 124 6.24 6.56 5.05
CA VAL A 124 6.27 5.78 3.80
C VAL A 124 7.71 5.55 3.32
N LEU A 125 8.57 6.58 3.39
CA LEU A 125 9.99 6.44 3.06
C LEU A 125 10.71 5.43 3.95
N SER A 126 10.42 5.43 5.25
CA SER A 126 11.02 4.48 6.19
C SER A 126 10.58 3.05 5.88
N VAL A 127 9.27 2.80 5.76
CA VAL A 127 8.74 1.45 5.46
C VAL A 127 9.24 0.96 4.11
N THR A 128 9.26 1.82 3.08
CA THR A 128 9.73 1.44 1.74
C THR A 128 11.22 1.13 1.70
N LYS A 129 12.06 1.87 2.44
CA LYS A 129 13.48 1.51 2.59
C LYS A 129 13.66 0.13 3.22
N ASN A 130 12.82 -0.22 4.20
CA ASN A 130 12.85 -1.54 4.81
C ASN A 130 12.37 -2.62 3.84
N LEU A 131 11.30 -2.37 3.06
CA LEU A 131 10.84 -3.30 2.03
C LEU A 131 11.91 -3.53 0.95
N ILE A 132 12.65 -2.50 0.55
CA ILE A 132 13.76 -2.64 -0.39
C ILE A 132 14.82 -3.59 0.17
N ARG A 133 15.25 -3.40 1.42
CA ARG A 133 16.22 -4.31 2.06
C ARG A 133 15.71 -5.73 2.12
N TYR A 134 14.44 -5.90 2.46
CA TYR A 134 13.78 -7.21 2.48
C TYR A 134 13.79 -7.88 1.10
N LYS A 135 13.38 -7.15 0.04
CA LYS A 135 13.38 -7.66 -1.34
C LYS A 135 14.80 -7.98 -1.84
N THR A 136 15.80 -7.19 -1.47
CA THR A 136 17.21 -7.49 -1.76
C THR A 136 17.64 -8.78 -1.07
N LYS A 137 17.34 -8.96 0.23
CA LYS A 137 17.64 -10.19 0.97
C LYS A 137 17.00 -11.43 0.32
N VAL A 138 15.74 -11.33 -0.09
CA VAL A 138 15.04 -12.42 -0.80
C VAL A 138 15.72 -12.73 -2.14
N LEU A 139 16.07 -11.69 -2.91
CA LEU A 139 16.76 -11.85 -4.19
C LEU A 139 18.12 -12.53 -4.01
N ASP A 140 18.90 -12.11 -3.02
CA ASP A 140 20.22 -12.70 -2.74
C ASP A 140 20.09 -14.18 -2.36
N ALA A 141 19.13 -14.55 -1.51
CA ALA A 141 18.85 -15.93 -1.16
C ALA A 141 18.40 -16.78 -2.37
N LEU A 142 17.59 -16.21 -3.26
CA LEU A 142 17.19 -16.87 -4.51
C LEU A 142 18.41 -17.15 -5.39
N LEU A 143 19.28 -16.16 -5.58
CA LEU A 143 20.48 -16.27 -6.40
C LEU A 143 21.53 -17.23 -5.82
N ALA A 144 21.54 -17.40 -4.50
CA ALA A 144 22.36 -18.38 -3.79
C ALA A 144 21.74 -19.80 -3.75
N CYS A 145 20.53 -19.99 -4.30
CA CYS A 145 19.76 -21.24 -4.21
C CYS A 145 19.44 -21.66 -2.75
N GLU A 146 19.18 -20.68 -1.88
CA GLU A 146 18.91 -20.89 -0.44
C GLU A 146 17.40 -20.79 -0.07
N LEU A 147 16.54 -20.46 -1.05
CA LEU A 147 15.08 -20.44 -0.89
C LEU A 147 14.40 -21.81 -0.97
#